data_AF-A0A7V3CUX6-F1
#
_entry.id   AF-A0A7V3CUX6-F1
#
_cell.length_a   1.000
_cell.length_b   1.000
_cell.length_c   1.000
_cell.angle_alpha   90.00
_cell.angle_beta   90.00
_cell.angle_gamma   90.00
#
_symmetry.space_group_name_H-M   'P 1'
#
loop_
_entity.id
_entity.type
_entity.pdbx_description
1 polymer ?
#
loop_
_entity_poly.entity_id
_entity_poly.type
_entity_poly.pdbx_seq_one_letter_code
_entity_poly.pdbx_strand_id
1 'polypeptide(L)'
;VPLILSFIIAQNIITDPDSSMAQFFSIFPLTSPIVMMVRLPFDVPVWELALSMLSLIIGFLFFTWMAGKIYRTGILMYGKKTSWKELGKWLFYKG
;
A
#
# COMPACT_ATOMS: atom_id res chain seq x y z
N VAL A 1 7.65 9.03 4.17
CA VAL A 1 6.87 9.78 3.15
C VAL A 1 5.37 9.51 3.26
N PRO A 2 4.86 8.25 3.28
CA PRO A 2 3.41 7.99 3.33
C PRO A 2 2.73 8.55 4.60
N LEU A 3 3.41 8.48 5.75
CA LEU A 3 2.93 9.03 7.01
C LEU A 3 2.68 10.56 6.93
N ILE A 4 3.69 11.31 6.48
CA ILE A 4 3.61 12.77 6.35
C ILE A 4 2.52 13.16 5.34
N LEU A 5 2.46 12.45 4.21
CA LEU A 5 1.42 12.66 3.20
C LEU A 5 0.02 12.42 3.78
N SER A 6 -0.16 11.36 4.57
CA SER A 6 -1.44 11.03 5.21
C SER A 6 -1.89 12.14 6.17
N PHE A 7 -0.96 12.74 6.93
CA PHE A 7 -1.28 13.87 7.80
C PHE A 7 -1.67 15.14 7.05
N ILE A 8 -1.02 15.44 5.93
CA ILE A 8 -1.38 16.59 5.09
C ILE A 8 -2.79 16.40 4.48
N ILE A 9 -3.10 15.19 4.02
CA ILE A 9 -4.40 14.87 3.43
C ILE A 9 -5.50 14.82 4.51
N ALA A 10 -5.20 14.35 5.72
CA ALA A 10 -6.13 14.30 6.84
C ALA A 10 -6.76 15.66 7.17
N GLN A 11 -6.01 16.76 7.03
CA GLN A 11 -6.55 18.10 7.25
C GLN A 11 -7.68 18.45 6.26
N ASN A 12 -7.55 18.02 5.00
CA ASN A 12 -8.57 18.24 3.96
C ASN A 12 -9.78 17.30 4.13
N ILE A 13 -9.54 16.10 4.68
CA ILE A 13 -10.61 15.13 4.94
C ILE A 13 -11.55 15.61 6.04
N ILE A 14 -11.03 16.28 7.07
CA ILE A 14 -11.88 16.83 8.15
C ILE A 14 -12.89 17.85 7.59
N THR A 15 -12.51 18.59 6.54
CA THR A 15 -13.40 19.56 5.88
C THR A 15 -14.35 18.93 4.87
N ASP A 16 -13.91 17.89 4.15
CA ASP A 16 -14.71 17.17 3.15
C ASP A 16 -14.41 15.65 3.19
N PRO A 17 -15.05 14.92 4.12
CA PRO A 17 -14.77 13.51 4.36
C PRO A 17 -15.30 12.58 3.26
N ASP A 18 -16.21 13.05 2.42
CA ASP A 18 -16.85 12.29 1.34
C ASP A 18 -16.21 12.54 -0.03
N SER A 19 -15.25 13.45 -0.11
CA SER A 19 -14.50 13.71 -1.34
C SER A 19 -13.88 12.44 -1.94
N SER A 20 -13.80 12.40 -3.27
CA SER A 20 -13.19 11.27 -4.00
C SER A 20 -11.72 11.05 -3.60
N MET A 21 -11.04 12.12 -3.20
CA MET A 21 -9.67 12.07 -2.67
C MET A 21 -9.64 11.36 -1.32
N ALA A 22 -10.53 11.72 -0.39
CA ALA A 22 -10.66 11.06 0.91
C ALA A 22 -10.91 9.56 0.73
N GLN A 23 -11.84 9.17 -0.14
CA GLN A 23 -12.14 7.77 -0.44
C GLN A 23 -10.92 7.02 -1.01
N PHE A 24 -10.23 7.58 -2.00
CA PHE A 24 -9.06 6.94 -2.60
C PHE A 24 -7.94 6.69 -1.58
N PHE A 25 -7.56 7.71 -0.80
CA PHE A 25 -6.47 7.58 0.18
C PHE A 25 -6.85 6.73 1.39
N SER A 26 -8.15 6.54 1.64
CA SER A 26 -8.67 5.57 2.62
C SER A 26 -8.48 4.13 2.17
N ILE A 27 -8.45 3.88 0.86
CA ILE A 27 -8.30 2.56 0.28
C ILE A 27 -6.83 2.24 -0.02
N PHE A 28 -6.01 3.25 -0.35
CA PHE A 28 -4.62 3.02 -0.70
C PHE A 28 -3.82 2.44 0.48
N PRO A 29 -3.21 1.24 0.38
CA PRO A 29 -2.71 0.49 1.54
C PRO A 29 -1.69 1.22 2.43
N LEU A 30 -0.88 2.11 1.87
CA LEU A 30 0.17 2.81 2.64
C LEU A 30 -0.36 4.03 3.41
N THR A 31 -1.55 4.53 3.06
CA THR A 31 -2.18 5.72 3.68
C THR A 31 -3.46 5.37 4.44
N SER A 32 -4.13 4.28 4.02
CA SER A 32 -5.33 3.68 4.60
C SER A 32 -5.36 3.66 6.14
N PRO A 33 -4.32 3.16 6.85
CA PRO A 33 -4.39 2.99 8.31
C PRO A 33 -4.53 4.31 9.09
N ILE A 34 -4.14 5.43 8.48
CA ILE A 34 -4.22 6.76 9.09
C ILE A 34 -5.48 7.46 8.58
N VAL A 35 -5.65 7.48 7.26
CA VAL A 35 -6.73 8.21 6.59
C VAL A 35 -8.11 7.63 6.93
N MET A 36 -8.26 6.31 6.97
CA MET A 36 -9.52 5.68 7.35
C MET A 36 -9.87 5.95 8.83
N MET A 37 -8.86 5.95 9.72
CA MET A 37 -9.06 6.26 11.15
C MET A 37 -9.57 7.69 11.37
N VAL A 38 -9.12 8.64 10.54
CA VAL A 38 -9.61 10.03 10.56
C VAL A 38 -11.05 10.12 10.04
N ARG A 39 -11.46 9.27 9.09
CA ARG A 39 -12.81 9.28 8.52
C ARG A 39 -13.84 8.54 9.37
N LEU A 40 -13.45 7.57 10.20
CA LEU A 40 -14.37 6.78 11.04
C LEU A 40 -15.44 7.58 11.81
N PRO A 41 -15.16 8.78 12.38
CA PRO A 41 -16.16 9.59 13.08
C PRO A 41 -17.24 10.21 12.19
N PHE A 42 -17.10 10.13 10.86
CA PHE A 42 -18.00 10.77 9.88
C PHE A 42 -18.96 9.76 9.22
N ASP A 43 -19.34 8.69 9.94
CA ASP A 43 -20.32 7.68 9.48
C ASP A 43 -20.00 7.05 8.11
N VAL A 44 -18.74 6.64 7.92
CA VAL A 44 -18.27 5.99 6.69
C VAL A 44 -19.05 4.68 6.43
N PRO A 45 -19.50 4.43 5.19
CA PRO A 45 -20.13 3.16 4.83
C PRO A 45 -19.26 1.95 5.16
N VAL A 46 -19.86 0.91 5.73
CA VAL A 46 -19.14 -0.31 6.16
C VAL A 46 -18.37 -0.98 5.02
N TRP A 47 -18.85 -0.85 3.77
CA TRP A 47 -18.16 -1.41 2.61
C TRP A 47 -16.83 -0.71 2.31
N GLU A 48 -16.71 0.60 2.55
CA GLU A 48 -15.45 1.33 2.38
C GLU A 48 -14.42 0.88 3.43
N LEU A 49 -14.87 0.68 4.67
CA LEU A 49 -14.05 0.13 5.75
C LEU A 49 -13.55 -1.27 5.40
N ALA A 50 -14.45 -2.16 4.96
CA ALA A 50 -14.10 -3.51 4.55
C ALA A 50 -13.11 -3.51 3.37
N LEU A 51 -13.31 -2.63 2.39
CA LEU A 51 -12.44 -2.52 1.22
C LEU A 51 -11.05 -1.97 1.59
N SER A 52 -10.98 -1.05 2.55
CA SER A 52 -9.71 -0.58 3.13
C SER A 52 -8.97 -1.70 3.88
N MET A 53 -9.67 -2.49 4.70
CA MET A 53 -9.05 -3.63 5.38
C MET A 53 -8.56 -4.69 4.38
N LEU A 54 -9.35 -4.97 3.36
CA LEU A 54 -9.01 -5.94 2.32
C LEU A 54 -7.81 -5.46 1.49
N SER A 55 -7.71 -4.16 1.18
CA SER A 55 -6.56 -3.61 0.46
C SER A 55 -5.26 -3.73 1.28
N LEU A 56 -5.33 -3.58 2.60
CA LEU A 56 -4.19 -3.80 3.50
C LEU A 56 -3.72 -5.25 3.47
N ILE A 57 -4.65 -6.21 3.56
CA ILE A 57 -4.34 -7.64 3.51
C ILE A 57 -3.72 -8.00 2.15
N ILE A 58 -4.33 -7.56 1.05
CA ILE A 58 -3.82 -7.81 -0.30
C ILE A 58 -2.44 -7.15 -0.47
N GLY A 59 -2.27 -5.92 -0.01
CA GLY A 59 -0.99 -5.22 -0.05
C GLY A 59 0.08 -5.99 0.69
N PHE A 60 -0.19 -6.41 1.92
CA PHE A 60 0.73 -7.21 2.72
C PHE A 60 1.13 -8.51 2.01
N LEU A 61 0.15 -9.28 1.52
CA LEU A 61 0.40 -10.54 0.81
C LEU A 61 1.20 -10.31 -0.47
N PHE A 62 0.86 -9.28 -1.24
CA PHE A 62 1.54 -8.91 -2.48
C PHE A 62 3.01 -8.55 -2.22
N PHE A 63 3.29 -7.65 -1.28
CA PHE A 63 4.66 -7.24 -0.97
C PHE A 63 5.48 -8.38 -0.36
N THR A 64 4.89 -9.22 0.48
CA THR A 64 5.55 -10.39 1.07
C THR A 64 5.91 -11.42 0.00
N TRP A 65 4.96 -11.74 -0.89
CA TRP A 65 5.20 -12.62 -2.02
C TRP A 65 6.29 -12.07 -2.95
N MET A 66 6.22 -10.78 -3.26
CA MET A 66 7.18 -10.09 -4.12
C MET A 66 8.59 -10.12 -3.53
N ALA A 67 8.73 -9.81 -2.23
CA ALA A 67 10.00 -9.86 -1.51
C ALA A 67 10.57 -11.29 -1.46
N GLY A 68 9.74 -12.29 -1.18
CA GLY A 68 10.15 -13.70 -1.16
C GLY A 68 10.63 -14.19 -2.52
N LYS A 69 9.94 -13.82 -3.60
CA LYS A 69 10.35 -14.11 -4.99
C LYS A 69 11.71 -13.51 -5.34
N ILE A 70 11.91 -12.24 -5.00
CA ILE A 70 13.18 -11.54 -5.23
C ILE A 70 14.30 -12.19 -4.42
N TYR A 71 14.07 -12.48 -3.14
CA TYR A 71 15.07 -13.09 -2.27
C TYR A 71 15.52 -14.47 -2.78
N ARG A 72 14.57 -15.32 -3.18
CA ARG A 72 14.87 -16.66 -3.71
C ARG A 72 15.74 -16.62 -4.97
N THR A 73 15.52 -15.67 -5.86
CA THR A 73 16.33 -15.54 -7.10
C THR A 73 17.64 -14.81 -6.83
N GLY A 74 17.62 -13.78 -5.97
CA GLY A 74 18.77 -12.94 -5.66
C GLY A 74 19.86 -13.64 -4.84
N ILE A 75 19.51 -14.57 -3.96
CA ILE A 75 20.49 -15.29 -3.12
C ILE A 75 21.51 -16.11 -3.95
N LEU A 76 21.14 -16.53 -5.16
CA LEU A 76 22.01 -17.31 -6.05
C LEU A 76 22.92 -16.43 -6.92
N MET A 77 22.71 -15.11 -6.91
CA MET A 77 23.39 -14.16 -7.80
C MET A 77 24.55 -13.48 -7.09
N TYR A 78 25.61 -14.23 -6.80
CA TYR A 78 26.84 -13.69 -6.21
C TYR A 78 27.65 -12.86 -7.23
N GLY A 79 28.24 -11.76 -6.78
CA GLY A 79 29.19 -10.96 -7.57
C GLY A 79 28.57 -10.01 -8.61
N LYS A 80 27.24 -9.98 -8.77
CA LYS A 80 26.55 -9.08 -9.71
C LYS A 80 25.91 -7.90 -8.97
N LYS A 81 26.19 -6.67 -9.42
CA LYS A 81 25.52 -5.47 -8.87
C LYS A 81 24.04 -5.49 -9.26
N THR A 82 23.16 -5.58 -8.26
CA THR A 82 21.71 -5.55 -8.46
C THR A 82 21.24 -4.19 -8.95
N SER A 83 20.58 -4.17 -10.12
CA SER A 83 19.92 -3.00 -10.68
C SER A 83 18.40 -3.16 -10.60
N TRP A 84 17.65 -2.05 -10.58
CA TRP A 84 16.18 -2.03 -10.60
C TRP A 84 15.58 -2.85 -11.76
N LYS A 85 16.24 -2.87 -12.93
CA LYS A 85 15.82 -3.70 -14.07
C LYS A 85 15.93 -5.20 -13.78
N GLU A 86 16.89 -5.62 -12.97
CA GLU A 86 17.12 -7.02 -12.65
C GLU A 86 16.13 -7.53 -11.60
N LEU A 87 15.84 -6.71 -10.59
CA LEU A 87 14.79 -6.99 -9.61
C LEU A 87 13.45 -7.27 -10.30
N GLY A 88 13.09 -6.43 -11.30
CA GLY A 88 11.90 -6.64 -12.11
C GLY A 88 11.92 -7.97 -12.89
N LYS A 89 13.07 -8.35 -13.47
CA LYS A 89 13.21 -9.65 -14.16
C LYS A 89 13.04 -10.83 -13.20
N TRP A 90 13.57 -10.72 -11.99
CA TRP A 90 13.51 -11.80 -10.99
C TRP A 90 12.09 -12.08 -10.48
N LEU A 91 11.21 -11.08 -10.50
CA LEU A 91 9.79 -11.27 -10.17
C LEU A 91 9.09 -12.22 -11.13
N PHE A 92 9.43 -12.11 -12.42
CA PHE A 92 8.85 -12.95 -13.48
C PHE A 92 9.71 -14.15 -13.84
N TYR A 93 10.85 -14.34 -13.17
CA TYR A 93 11.69 -15.51 -13.36
C TYR A 93 10.95 -16.74 -12.82
N LYS A 94 10.53 -17.59 -13.76
CA LYS A 94 10.11 -18.97 -13.50
C LYS A 94 11.38 -19.78 -13.70
N GLY A 95 12.00 -20.18 -12.58
CA GLY A 95 13.13 -21.12 -12.62
C GLY A 95 12.74 -22.43 -13.29
#